data_AF-A0A9E3H9P9-F1
#
_entry.id   AF-A0A9E3H9P9-F1
#
_cell.length_a   1.000
_cell.length_b   1.000
_cell.length_c   1.000
_cell.angle_alpha   90.00
_cell.angle_beta   90.00
_cell.angle_gamma   90.00
#
_symmetry.space_group_name_H-M   'P 1'
#
loop_
_entity.id
_entity.type
_entity.pdbx_description
1 polymer ?
#
loop_
_entity_poly.entity_id
_entity_poly.type
_entity_poly.pdbx_seq_one_letter_code
_entity_poly.pdbx_strand_id
1 'polypeptide(L)'
;MFKIPVLSSERKISLLLALVTLTSVPFFDSIPQSVIAAPERATNFPDTQNHWAQPFITRLAERNIITGYPDGTYRPNQSVDRDEFAAIIRQAFNQNKERTIPSGSVYKDVPANYWAAEPIEEAYEMGFMHGYPGEYFRPKQPVSRVEALVSLSQNLNLTTAQTARRQTTRRRFFFPLAMTTLMQPLMTAKATNKTVSPLQNAPASAVVSNYYTDAKNIPQYAVDDVAAATQAGIVVNYPNTKILNPNQPATRGTIAAFIYQALVNQGRLEPLSNNVKAYNYIVDRSNNQ
;
A
#
# COMPACT_ATOMS: atom_id res chain seq x y z
N MET A 1 -24.80 -73.63 3.30
CA MET A 1 -23.89 -74.77 3.53
C MET A 1 -23.22 -74.56 4.88
N PHE A 2 -23.52 -75.39 5.89
CA PHE A 2 -22.81 -75.59 7.19
C PHE A 2 -22.43 -74.36 8.06
N LYS A 3 -22.50 -74.37 9.40
CA LYS A 3 -23.19 -75.18 10.42
C LYS A 3 -23.05 -74.38 11.74
N ILE A 4 -24.04 -74.37 12.64
CA ILE A 4 -23.86 -73.87 14.03
C ILE A 4 -23.75 -75.08 14.98
N PRO A 5 -22.68 -75.18 15.79
CA PRO A 5 -22.77 -75.57 17.22
C PRO A 5 -21.65 -74.97 18.12
N VAL A 6 -21.64 -74.98 19.48
CA VAL A 6 -22.65 -75.05 20.58
C VAL A 6 -21.95 -74.73 21.94
N LEU A 7 -22.67 -74.12 22.91
CA LEU A 7 -22.46 -74.07 24.40
C LEU A 7 -21.14 -73.58 25.10
N SER A 8 -21.29 -72.48 25.86
CA SER A 8 -21.04 -72.23 27.32
C SER A 8 -19.91 -72.85 28.18
N SER A 9 -19.48 -72.04 29.16
CA SER A 9 -18.70 -72.35 30.40
C SER A 9 -17.18 -72.55 30.18
N GLU A 10 -16.25 -72.06 31.02
CA GLU A 10 -16.29 -71.82 32.47
C GLU A 10 -15.70 -70.48 32.96
N ARG A 11 -15.81 -70.26 34.29
CA ARG A 11 -15.26 -69.14 35.07
C ARG A 11 -13.74 -69.25 35.26
N LYS A 12 -13.05 -68.10 35.38
CA LYS A 12 -12.09 -67.80 36.46
C LYS A 12 -11.70 -66.31 36.44
N ILE A 13 -12.10 -65.60 37.49
CA ILE A 13 -11.63 -64.24 37.78
C ILE A 13 -10.32 -64.38 38.56
N SER A 14 -9.20 -63.97 37.97
CA SER A 14 -7.92 -63.84 38.66
C SER A 14 -7.61 -62.37 38.87
N LEU A 15 -7.79 -61.91 40.10
CA LEU A 15 -7.41 -60.56 40.54
C LEU A 15 -5.89 -60.49 40.64
N LEU A 16 -5.23 -59.69 39.80
CA LEU A 16 -3.77 -59.56 39.82
C LEU A 16 -3.39 -58.12 40.20
N LEU A 17 -2.83 -57.98 41.41
CA LEU A 17 -2.49 -56.71 42.02
C LEU A 17 -1.19 -56.18 41.38
N ALA A 18 -1.31 -55.26 40.41
CA ALA A 18 -0.16 -54.66 39.76
C ALA A 18 0.46 -53.56 40.64
N LEU A 19 1.61 -53.87 41.25
CA LEU A 19 2.40 -52.93 42.03
C LEU A 19 3.06 -51.89 41.10
N VAL A 20 2.59 -50.64 41.13
CA VAL A 20 3.21 -49.55 40.36
C VAL A 20 4.51 -49.12 41.05
N THR A 21 5.65 -49.54 40.52
CA THR A 21 6.95 -49.04 40.94
C THR A 21 7.23 -47.70 40.26
N LEU A 22 7.38 -46.64 41.06
CA LEU A 22 7.65 -45.29 40.59
C LEU A 22 9.14 -45.18 40.21
N THR A 23 9.47 -45.45 38.95
CA THR A 23 10.81 -45.21 38.42
C THR A 23 11.00 -43.71 38.17
N SER A 24 12.00 -43.11 38.83
CA SER A 24 12.36 -41.71 38.58
C SER A 24 12.97 -41.59 37.18
N VAL A 25 12.22 -41.03 36.24
CA VAL A 25 12.78 -40.60 34.95
C VAL A 25 13.84 -39.54 35.20
N PRO A 26 15.05 -39.67 34.63
CA PRO A 26 16.07 -38.63 34.76
C PRO A 26 15.57 -37.35 34.09
N PHE A 27 15.69 -36.22 34.79
CA PHE A 27 15.54 -34.91 34.17
C PHE A 27 16.63 -34.77 33.10
N PHE A 28 16.21 -34.63 31.84
CA PHE A 28 17.13 -34.25 30.78
C PHE A 28 17.60 -32.82 31.03
N ASP A 29 18.90 -32.66 31.21
CA ASP A 29 19.52 -31.36 31.40
C ASP A 29 19.32 -30.48 30.15
N SER A 30 19.33 -29.18 30.37
CA SER A 30 18.81 -28.18 29.45
C SER A 30 19.47 -28.28 28.07
N ILE A 31 18.67 -28.56 27.03
CA ILE A 31 19.13 -28.33 25.65
C ILE A 31 19.43 -26.83 25.54
N PRO A 32 20.67 -26.40 25.25
CA PRO A 32 20.94 -25.00 25.01
C PRO A 32 20.13 -24.59 23.80
N GLN A 33 19.13 -23.74 24.02
CA GLN A 33 18.32 -23.15 22.97
C GLN A 33 19.22 -22.21 22.15
N SER A 34 19.90 -22.78 21.16
CA SER A 34 20.28 -22.06 19.93
C SER A 34 19.02 -21.76 19.14
N VAL A 35 18.14 -20.94 19.72
CA VAL A 35 17.09 -20.26 18.96
C VAL A 35 17.84 -19.49 17.89
N ILE A 36 17.67 -19.90 16.63
CA ILE A 36 18.06 -19.08 15.50
C ILE A 36 17.08 -17.90 15.53
N ALA A 37 17.44 -16.87 16.30
CA ALA A 37 16.71 -15.62 16.30
C ALA A 37 16.66 -15.15 14.85
N ALA A 38 15.44 -14.93 14.34
CA ALA A 38 15.28 -14.33 13.03
C ALA A 38 16.10 -13.01 13.03
N PRO A 39 16.90 -12.73 11.98
CA PRO A 39 17.83 -11.63 12.01
C PRO A 39 17.09 -10.33 12.34
N GLU A 40 17.57 -9.62 13.38
CA GLU A 40 16.94 -8.39 13.83
C GLU A 40 16.83 -7.41 12.65
N ARG A 41 15.61 -6.95 12.37
CA ARG A 41 15.36 -6.09 11.21
C ARG A 41 16.05 -4.75 11.41
N ALA A 42 17.06 -4.48 10.58
CA ALA A 42 17.73 -3.19 10.56
C ALA A 42 16.74 -2.06 10.28
N THR A 43 16.59 -1.13 11.23
CA THR A 43 15.80 0.11 11.10
C THR A 43 16.66 1.30 10.66
N ASN A 44 17.99 1.16 10.77
CA ASN A 44 19.00 2.13 10.34
C ASN A 44 19.93 1.47 9.31
N PHE A 45 20.08 2.11 8.15
CA PHE A 45 20.86 1.58 7.02
C PHE A 45 22.10 2.47 6.77
N PRO A 46 23.33 1.94 6.77
CA PRO A 46 24.55 2.76 6.65
C PRO A 46 24.60 3.63 5.39
N ASP A 47 24.09 3.10 4.27
CA ASP A 47 24.05 3.76 2.96
C ASP A 47 22.95 4.82 2.82
N THR A 48 22.17 5.05 3.89
CA THR A 48 21.19 6.15 3.98
C THR A 48 21.70 7.34 4.79
N GLN A 49 22.89 7.26 5.42
CA GLN A 49 23.44 8.38 6.18
C GLN A 49 23.59 9.63 5.31
N ASN A 50 23.06 10.76 5.78
CA ASN A 50 22.99 12.03 5.05
C ASN A 50 22.17 12.00 3.74
N HIS A 51 21.49 10.89 3.42
CA HIS A 51 20.63 10.79 2.26
C HIS A 51 19.32 11.57 2.49
N TRP A 52 18.83 12.27 1.48
CA TRP A 52 17.65 13.13 1.59
C TRP A 52 16.39 12.37 2.03
N ALA A 53 16.28 11.09 1.67
CA ALA A 53 15.14 10.24 1.98
C ALA A 53 15.25 9.52 3.33
N GLN A 54 16.40 9.63 4.03
CA GLN A 54 16.68 8.92 5.28
C GLN A 54 15.54 9.01 6.31
N PRO A 55 14.93 10.18 6.59
CA PRO A 55 13.87 10.26 7.59
C PRO A 55 12.62 9.47 7.21
N PHE A 56 12.24 9.45 5.92
CA PHE A 56 11.12 8.63 5.44
C PHE A 56 11.44 7.13 5.56
N ILE A 57 12.65 6.75 5.17
CA ILE A 57 13.12 5.35 5.20
C ILE A 57 13.12 4.82 6.64
N THR A 58 13.77 5.51 7.58
CA THR A 58 13.81 5.10 8.99
C THR A 58 12.40 4.95 9.57
N ARG A 59 11.51 5.92 9.35
CA ARG A 59 10.13 5.86 9.89
C ARG A 59 9.27 4.73 9.33
N LEU A 60 9.49 4.33 8.08
CA LEU A 60 8.82 3.17 7.48
C LEU A 60 9.44 1.84 7.95
N ALA A 61 10.76 1.80 8.14
CA ALA A 61 11.46 0.62 8.66
C ALA A 61 11.10 0.34 10.14
N GLU A 62 11.03 1.39 10.98
CA GLU A 62 10.50 1.34 12.36
C GLU A 62 9.15 0.63 12.47
N ARG A 63 8.33 0.68 11.41
CA ARG A 63 6.97 0.16 11.35
C ARG A 63 6.82 -1.09 10.49
N ASN A 64 7.95 -1.70 10.10
CA ASN A 64 7.97 -2.90 9.25
C ASN A 64 7.29 -2.72 7.88
N ILE A 65 7.19 -1.49 7.36
CA ILE A 65 6.54 -1.20 6.06
C ILE A 65 7.51 -1.42 4.89
N ILE A 66 8.80 -1.17 5.13
CA ILE A 66 9.89 -1.46 4.18
C ILE A 66 10.97 -2.27 4.87
N THR A 67 11.84 -2.90 4.09
CA THR A 67 12.99 -3.66 4.59
C THR A 67 14.18 -3.44 3.65
N GLY A 68 15.39 -3.47 4.21
CA GLY A 68 16.63 -3.43 3.45
C GLY A 68 16.99 -4.79 2.84
N TYR A 69 18.21 -4.89 2.33
CA TYR A 69 18.81 -6.09 1.80
C TYR A 69 19.50 -6.90 2.92
N PRO A 70 19.78 -8.21 2.72
CA PRO A 70 20.47 -9.04 3.72
C PRO A 70 21.89 -8.56 4.10
N ASP A 71 22.49 -7.67 3.31
CA ASP A 71 23.77 -7.01 3.58
C ASP A 71 23.66 -5.79 4.53
N GLY A 72 22.46 -5.48 5.02
CA GLY A 72 22.19 -4.33 5.89
C GLY A 72 22.04 -2.98 5.17
N THR A 73 22.02 -2.96 3.83
CA THR A 73 21.81 -1.73 3.03
C THR A 73 20.34 -1.50 2.69
N TYR A 74 19.95 -0.26 2.36
CA TYR A 74 18.62 0.03 1.81
C TYR A 74 18.62 0.30 0.29
N ARG A 75 19.76 0.77 -0.24
CA ARG A 75 20.01 1.19 -1.63
C ARG A 75 19.06 2.29 -2.10
N PRO A 76 19.01 3.45 -1.43
CA PRO A 76 17.99 4.49 -1.67
C PRO A 76 18.03 5.12 -3.07
N ASN A 77 19.15 4.98 -3.78
CA ASN A 77 19.33 5.47 -5.15
C ASN A 77 19.05 4.41 -6.23
N GLN A 78 18.85 3.13 -5.87
CA GLN A 78 18.48 2.08 -6.83
C GLN A 78 17.05 2.33 -7.32
N SER A 79 16.80 2.14 -8.62
CA SER A 79 15.44 2.12 -9.20
C SER A 79 14.62 0.96 -8.65
N VAL A 80 13.30 1.12 -8.60
CA VAL A 80 12.34 0.11 -8.17
C VAL A 80 11.65 -0.51 -9.37
N ASP A 81 11.68 -1.84 -9.47
CA ASP A 81 10.92 -2.60 -10.46
C ASP A 81 9.43 -2.70 -10.06
N ARG A 82 8.54 -2.91 -11.03
CA ARG A 82 7.08 -2.96 -10.76
C ARG A 82 6.68 -4.09 -9.81
N ASP A 83 7.43 -5.19 -9.76
CA ASP A 83 7.21 -6.28 -8.80
C ASP A 83 7.64 -5.91 -7.36
N GLU A 84 8.79 -5.26 -7.20
CA GLU A 84 9.23 -4.68 -5.93
C GLU A 84 8.26 -3.61 -5.43
N PHE A 85 7.73 -2.77 -6.33
CA PHE A 85 6.73 -1.76 -5.97
C PHE A 85 5.43 -2.41 -5.48
N ALA A 86 4.95 -3.47 -6.13
CA ALA A 86 3.78 -4.23 -5.68
C ALA A 86 3.98 -4.82 -4.27
N ALA A 87 5.16 -5.36 -3.97
CA ALA A 87 5.51 -5.85 -2.63
C ALA A 87 5.54 -4.73 -1.56
N ILE A 88 6.04 -3.54 -1.90
CA ILE A 88 6.00 -2.37 -1.01
C ILE A 88 4.56 -1.91 -0.77
N ILE A 89 3.73 -1.87 -1.81
CA ILE A 89 2.30 -1.50 -1.72
C ILE A 89 1.55 -2.48 -0.82
N ARG A 90 1.72 -3.80 -1.03
CA ARG A 90 1.18 -4.86 -0.17
C ARG A 90 1.49 -4.62 1.31
N GLN A 91 2.77 -4.40 1.60
CA GLN A 91 3.23 -4.21 2.98
C GLN A 91 2.74 -2.89 3.61
N ALA A 92 2.57 -1.84 2.80
CA ALA A 92 2.14 -0.52 3.27
C ALA A 92 0.61 -0.39 3.44
N PHE A 93 -0.19 -1.01 2.56
CA PHE A 93 -1.62 -0.72 2.40
C PHE A 93 -2.51 -1.96 2.43
N ASN A 94 -2.23 -2.94 3.29
CA ASN A 94 -3.13 -4.06 3.56
C ASN A 94 -4.55 -3.54 3.92
N GLN A 95 -5.44 -3.54 2.93
CA GLN A 95 -6.74 -2.88 2.90
C GLN A 95 -7.77 -3.77 2.19
N ASN A 96 -9.04 -3.35 2.20
CA ASN A 96 -10.11 -4.06 1.50
C ASN A 96 -9.81 -4.22 0.01
N LYS A 97 -9.97 -5.44 -0.50
CA LYS A 97 -9.86 -5.75 -1.94
C LYS A 97 -11.07 -5.17 -2.67
N GLU A 98 -10.81 -4.29 -3.65
CA GLU A 98 -11.82 -3.65 -4.50
C GLU A 98 -12.14 -4.46 -5.76
N ARG A 99 -11.20 -5.30 -6.20
CA ARG A 99 -11.32 -6.18 -7.37
C ARG A 99 -11.16 -7.63 -6.94
N THR A 100 -11.71 -8.54 -7.74
CA THR A 100 -11.58 -9.99 -7.57
C THR A 100 -10.92 -10.61 -8.79
N ILE A 101 -10.07 -11.61 -8.60
CA ILE A 101 -9.44 -12.37 -9.68
C ILE A 101 -10.30 -13.62 -10.00
N PRO A 102 -10.89 -13.74 -11.21
CA PRO A 102 -11.73 -14.87 -11.57
C PRO A 102 -10.91 -16.12 -11.95
N SER A 103 -10.17 -16.66 -10.98
CA SER A 103 -9.32 -17.87 -11.05
C SER A 103 -8.08 -17.75 -11.96
N GLY A 104 -6.98 -18.40 -11.54
CA GLY A 104 -5.68 -18.30 -12.22
C GLY A 104 -4.97 -16.97 -11.92
N SER A 105 -4.02 -16.58 -12.78
CA SER A 105 -3.32 -15.29 -12.67
C SER A 105 -3.89 -14.27 -13.65
N VAL A 106 -3.87 -13.00 -13.25
CA VAL A 106 -4.31 -11.85 -14.09
C VAL A 106 -3.35 -11.58 -15.25
N TYR A 107 -2.09 -12.05 -15.18
CA TYR A 107 -1.02 -11.63 -16.08
C TYR A 107 -0.22 -12.81 -16.67
N LYS A 108 -0.06 -12.79 -17.99
CA LYS A 108 0.63 -13.85 -18.76
C LYS A 108 2.13 -13.95 -18.49
N ASP A 109 2.74 -12.87 -18.02
CA ASP A 109 4.16 -12.75 -17.69
C ASP A 109 4.43 -12.85 -16.18
N VAL A 110 3.46 -13.29 -15.38
CA VAL A 110 3.59 -13.54 -13.94
C VAL A 110 3.24 -15.01 -13.64
N PRO A 111 4.22 -15.93 -13.68
CA PRO A 111 4.00 -17.32 -13.28
C PRO A 111 3.55 -17.44 -11.81
N ALA A 112 2.69 -18.40 -11.49
CA ALA A 112 2.17 -18.59 -10.13
C ALA A 112 3.24 -18.92 -9.07
N ASN A 113 4.41 -19.43 -9.49
CA ASN A 113 5.57 -19.66 -8.62
C ASN A 113 6.55 -18.47 -8.56
N TYR A 114 6.18 -17.32 -9.15
CA TYR A 114 6.99 -16.11 -9.07
C TYR A 114 6.91 -15.51 -7.67
N TRP A 115 8.07 -15.07 -7.13
CA TRP A 115 8.15 -14.55 -5.75
C TRP A 115 7.20 -13.37 -5.48
N ALA A 116 6.88 -12.60 -6.51
CA ALA A 116 5.96 -11.47 -6.44
C ALA A 116 4.57 -11.75 -7.02
N ALA A 117 4.21 -12.99 -7.38
CA ALA A 117 2.89 -13.29 -7.94
C ALA A 117 1.76 -12.82 -7.01
N GLU A 118 1.77 -13.27 -5.76
CA GLU A 118 0.81 -12.86 -4.73
C GLU A 118 0.87 -11.34 -4.43
N PRO A 119 2.05 -10.69 -4.24
CA PRO A 119 2.15 -9.23 -4.18
C PRO A 119 1.55 -8.46 -5.36
N ILE A 120 1.74 -8.94 -6.60
CA ILE A 120 1.21 -8.32 -7.82
C ILE A 120 -0.30 -8.47 -7.88
N GLU A 121 -0.82 -9.64 -7.53
CA GLU A 121 -2.25 -9.94 -7.47
C GLU A 121 -2.95 -9.13 -6.37
N GLU A 122 -2.40 -9.07 -5.15
CA GLU A 122 -2.95 -8.22 -4.07
C GLU A 122 -2.89 -6.73 -4.41
N ALA A 123 -1.79 -6.23 -5.00
CA ALA A 123 -1.70 -4.83 -5.43
C ALA A 123 -2.70 -4.50 -6.56
N TYR A 124 -3.08 -5.48 -7.38
CA TYR A 124 -4.17 -5.35 -8.35
C TYR A 124 -5.56 -5.40 -7.69
N GLU A 125 -5.79 -6.32 -6.76
CA GLU A 125 -7.07 -6.47 -6.05
C GLU A 125 -7.38 -5.27 -5.15
N MET A 126 -6.38 -4.69 -4.48
CA MET A 126 -6.50 -3.44 -3.71
C MET A 126 -6.59 -2.18 -4.60
N GLY A 127 -6.55 -2.31 -5.92
CA GLY A 127 -6.76 -1.18 -6.83
C GLY A 127 -5.50 -0.40 -7.24
N PHE A 128 -4.43 -0.44 -6.43
CA PHE A 128 -3.19 0.33 -6.62
C PHE A 128 -2.51 0.10 -7.97
N MET A 129 -2.49 -1.13 -8.47
CA MET A 129 -1.78 -1.48 -9.70
C MET A 129 -2.69 -2.08 -10.75
N HIS A 130 -2.25 -1.98 -12.00
CA HIS A 130 -2.84 -2.65 -13.16
C HIS A 130 -1.74 -2.99 -14.16
N GLY A 131 -1.97 -4.02 -14.97
CA GLY A 131 -1.10 -4.38 -16.09
C GLY A 131 -1.37 -3.55 -17.35
N TYR A 132 -0.50 -3.73 -18.32
CA TYR A 132 -0.58 -3.18 -19.66
C TYR A 132 -1.56 -3.97 -20.55
N PRO A 133 -2.00 -3.39 -21.68
CA PRO A 133 -2.83 -4.09 -22.66
C PRO A 133 -2.26 -5.45 -23.07
N GLY A 134 -3.13 -6.43 -23.23
CA GLY A 134 -2.76 -7.81 -23.56
C GLY A 134 -2.50 -8.72 -22.34
N GLU A 135 -2.81 -8.26 -21.12
CA GLU A 135 -2.65 -9.00 -19.85
C GLU A 135 -1.16 -9.22 -19.48
N TYR A 136 -0.37 -8.15 -19.52
CA TYR A 136 1.05 -8.14 -19.15
C TYR A 136 1.31 -7.20 -17.97
N PHE A 137 1.95 -7.66 -16.90
CA PHE A 137 2.32 -6.81 -15.77
C PHE A 137 3.67 -6.12 -15.96
N ARG A 138 4.60 -6.78 -16.67
CA ARG A 138 6.02 -6.43 -16.85
C ARG A 138 6.75 -6.26 -15.50
N PRO A 139 6.92 -7.34 -14.73
CA PRO A 139 7.46 -7.28 -13.36
C PRO A 139 8.83 -6.59 -13.29
N LYS A 140 9.72 -6.87 -14.26
CA LYS A 140 11.08 -6.32 -14.37
C LYS A 140 11.21 -5.02 -15.18
N GLN A 141 10.11 -4.29 -15.35
CA GLN A 141 10.17 -2.92 -15.84
C GLN A 141 10.23 -1.97 -14.63
N PRO A 142 11.17 -1.01 -14.59
CA PRO A 142 11.18 0.02 -13.55
C PRO A 142 9.87 0.82 -13.54
N VAL A 143 9.34 1.10 -12.35
CA VAL A 143 8.19 1.99 -12.20
C VAL A 143 8.64 3.45 -12.31
N SER A 144 7.98 4.26 -13.13
CA SER A 144 8.27 5.69 -13.23
C SER A 144 7.71 6.48 -12.04
N ARG A 145 8.25 7.68 -11.81
CA ARG A 145 7.75 8.61 -10.76
C ARG A 145 6.26 8.92 -10.93
N VAL A 146 5.78 9.07 -12.17
CA VAL A 146 4.37 9.35 -12.45
C VAL A 146 3.48 8.12 -12.24
N GLU A 147 3.91 6.92 -12.66
CA GLU A 147 3.14 5.69 -12.40
C GLU A 147 2.96 5.42 -10.90
N ALA A 148 4.01 5.66 -10.09
CA ALA A 148 3.93 5.51 -8.65
C ALA A 148 2.94 6.52 -8.00
N LEU A 149 2.91 7.76 -8.49
CA LEU A 149 1.96 8.77 -8.01
C LEU A 149 0.52 8.46 -8.45
N VAL A 150 0.32 8.03 -9.70
CA VAL A 150 -0.98 7.59 -10.23
C VAL A 150 -1.53 6.43 -9.41
N SER A 151 -0.70 5.41 -9.17
CA SER A 151 -1.01 4.24 -8.34
C SER A 151 -1.53 4.62 -6.94
N LEU A 152 -0.83 5.52 -6.26
CA LEU A 152 -1.23 6.02 -4.95
C LEU A 152 -2.50 6.89 -5.03
N SER A 153 -2.56 7.83 -5.98
CA SER A 153 -3.68 8.78 -6.09
C SER A 153 -5.02 8.09 -6.31
N GLN A 154 -5.05 7.06 -7.15
CA GLN A 154 -6.26 6.32 -7.51
C GLN A 154 -6.82 5.50 -6.33
N ASN A 155 -6.02 4.65 -5.68
CA ASN A 155 -6.50 3.88 -4.51
C ASN A 155 -6.85 4.79 -3.33
N LEU A 156 -6.06 5.83 -3.07
CA LEU A 156 -6.36 6.78 -2.00
C LEU A 156 -7.59 7.65 -2.30
N ASN A 157 -8.22 7.46 -3.47
CA ASN A 157 -9.41 8.17 -3.93
C ASN A 157 -9.21 9.70 -3.89
N LEU A 158 -7.99 10.16 -4.18
CA LEU A 158 -7.67 11.58 -4.15
C LEU A 158 -8.38 12.28 -5.30
N THR A 159 -9.06 13.38 -4.98
CA THR A 159 -9.78 14.16 -5.99
C THR A 159 -9.46 15.64 -5.84
N THR A 160 -9.28 16.31 -6.97
CA THR A 160 -9.37 17.77 -7.01
C THR A 160 -10.83 18.18 -6.78
N ALA A 161 -11.09 19.39 -6.26
CA ALA A 161 -12.47 19.85 -6.05
C ALA A 161 -13.29 19.89 -7.35
N GLN A 162 -12.64 20.04 -8.51
CA GLN A 162 -13.28 19.97 -9.82
C GLN A 162 -13.72 18.54 -10.17
N THR A 163 -12.90 17.52 -9.87
CA THR A 163 -13.24 16.10 -10.11
C THR A 163 -14.42 15.67 -9.23
N ALA A 164 -14.44 16.07 -7.95
CA ALA A 164 -15.57 15.81 -7.04
C ALA A 164 -16.89 16.44 -7.53
N ARG A 165 -16.85 17.66 -8.09
CA ARG A 165 -18.02 18.32 -8.71
C ARG A 165 -18.50 17.62 -9.99
N ARG A 166 -17.59 17.07 -10.81
CA ARG A 166 -17.94 16.30 -12.01
C ARG A 166 -18.64 14.98 -11.66
N GLN A 167 -18.17 14.28 -10.64
CA GLN A 167 -18.79 13.03 -10.16
C GLN A 167 -20.21 13.24 -9.60
N THR A 168 -20.41 14.28 -8.78
CA THR A 168 -21.74 14.63 -8.24
C THR A 168 -22.72 15.08 -9.33
N THR A 169 -22.23 15.71 -10.41
CA THR A 169 -23.06 16.05 -11.58
C THR A 169 -23.46 14.81 -12.39
N ARG A 170 -22.54 13.86 -12.63
CA ARG A 170 -22.84 12.61 -13.35
C ARG A 170 -23.82 11.67 -12.62
N ARG A 171 -23.93 11.76 -11.29
CA ARG A 171 -24.94 11.01 -10.50
C ARG A 171 -26.37 11.57 -10.61
N ARG A 172 -26.61 12.65 -11.38
CA ARG A 172 -27.95 13.14 -11.69
C ARG A 172 -28.42 12.67 -13.06
N PHE A 173 -28.94 11.45 -13.16
CA PHE A 173 -29.74 11.05 -14.32
C PHE A 173 -30.96 10.19 -13.94
N PHE A 174 -32.10 10.61 -14.49
CA PHE A 174 -33.40 9.92 -14.58
C PHE A 174 -34.00 9.33 -13.29
N PHE A 175 -34.75 10.18 -12.57
CA PHE A 175 -36.06 9.73 -12.09
C PHE A 175 -36.99 9.58 -13.31
N PRO A 176 -37.60 8.41 -13.58
CA PRO A 176 -38.71 8.34 -14.53
C PRO A 176 -39.90 9.11 -13.97
N LEU A 177 -40.69 9.74 -14.84
CA LEU A 177 -41.98 10.34 -14.45
C LEU A 177 -42.94 9.22 -14.02
N ALA A 178 -43.06 9.02 -12.71
CA ALA A 178 -44.18 8.33 -12.06
C ALA A 178 -44.96 9.37 -11.24
N MET A 179 -46.28 9.30 -11.32
CA MET A 179 -47.16 10.41 -10.95
C MET A 179 -47.38 10.54 -9.42
N THR A 180 -47.60 11.78 -8.98
CA THR A 180 -48.42 12.21 -7.81
C THR A 180 -47.96 12.04 -6.35
N THR A 181 -47.95 13.21 -5.69
CA THR A 181 -48.38 13.54 -4.31
C THR A 181 -47.46 13.37 -3.08
N LEU A 182 -47.33 14.50 -2.35
CA LEU A 182 -46.94 14.72 -0.94
C LEU A 182 -45.60 14.14 -0.43
N MET A 183 -44.55 14.97 -0.45
CA MET A 183 -44.09 15.73 0.74
C MET A 183 -42.83 16.56 0.42
N GLN A 184 -42.82 17.82 0.83
CA GLN A 184 -41.61 18.57 1.15
C GLN A 184 -41.76 19.08 2.59
N PRO A 185 -40.66 19.09 3.35
CA PRO A 185 -40.18 20.39 3.83
C PRO A 185 -38.74 20.68 3.38
N LEU A 186 -38.42 21.97 3.32
CA LEU A 186 -37.10 22.49 3.01
C LEU A 186 -36.03 21.93 3.98
N MET A 187 -35.07 21.18 3.45
CA MET A 187 -33.75 21.06 4.07
C MET A 187 -32.90 22.23 3.64
N THR A 188 -32.98 23.34 4.39
CA THR A 188 -32.13 24.52 4.20
C THR A 188 -30.70 24.21 4.63
N ALA A 189 -29.95 23.51 3.76
CA ALA A 189 -28.54 23.25 3.95
C ALA A 189 -27.77 24.58 3.92
N LYS A 190 -27.54 25.16 5.11
CA LYS A 190 -26.72 26.36 5.30
C LYS A 190 -25.27 26.02 4.98
N ALA A 191 -24.90 26.14 3.71
CA ALA A 191 -23.52 26.06 3.26
C ALA A 191 -22.70 27.14 3.98
N THR A 192 -21.96 26.74 5.01
CA THR A 192 -20.90 27.54 5.60
C THR A 192 -19.79 27.66 4.56
N ASN A 193 -19.79 28.76 3.82
CA ASN A 193 -18.69 29.18 2.95
C ASN A 193 -17.45 29.48 3.80
N LYS A 194 -16.77 28.42 4.25
CA LYS A 194 -15.36 28.49 4.65
C LYS A 194 -14.63 29.04 3.43
N THR A 195 -13.91 30.15 3.58
CA THR A 195 -13.23 30.83 2.48
C THR A 195 -12.21 29.89 1.84
N VAL A 196 -12.58 29.29 0.71
CA VAL A 196 -11.79 28.28 0.01
C VAL A 196 -10.69 28.96 -0.80
N SER A 197 -9.42 28.60 -0.54
CA SER A 197 -8.27 29.18 -1.23
C SER A 197 -8.37 29.02 -2.76
N PRO A 198 -7.99 30.03 -3.58
CA PRO A 198 -8.21 30.02 -5.02
C PRO A 198 -7.68 28.77 -5.75
N LEU A 199 -6.53 28.24 -5.31
CA LEU A 199 -5.89 27.05 -5.88
C LEU A 199 -6.70 25.75 -5.70
N GLN A 200 -7.57 25.66 -4.71
CA GLN A 200 -8.36 24.44 -4.46
C GLN A 200 -9.48 24.25 -5.50
N ASN A 201 -9.85 25.32 -6.23
CA ASN A 201 -10.81 25.29 -7.33
C ASN A 201 -10.15 25.31 -8.73
N ALA A 202 -8.82 25.31 -8.82
CA ALA A 202 -8.12 25.33 -10.09
C ALA A 202 -8.30 23.99 -10.85
N PRO A 203 -8.35 24.00 -12.20
CA PRO A 203 -8.32 22.76 -12.97
C PRO A 203 -6.97 22.06 -12.76
N ALA A 204 -6.97 20.73 -12.75
CA ALA A 204 -5.77 19.92 -12.50
C ALA A 204 -4.56 20.30 -13.37
N SER A 205 -4.79 20.60 -14.64
CA SER A 205 -3.76 21.10 -15.57
C SER A 205 -3.09 22.39 -15.09
N ALA A 206 -3.85 23.32 -14.50
CA ALA A 206 -3.30 24.56 -13.93
C ALA A 206 -2.56 24.30 -12.61
N VAL A 207 -3.02 23.34 -11.79
CA VAL A 207 -2.30 22.93 -10.56
C VAL A 207 -0.89 22.45 -10.93
N VAL A 208 -0.77 21.54 -11.90
CA VAL A 208 0.55 21.04 -12.31
C VAL A 208 1.38 22.07 -13.08
N SER A 209 0.77 22.85 -14.01
CA SER A 209 1.52 23.82 -14.83
C SER A 209 2.06 25.00 -14.04
N ASN A 210 1.36 25.44 -12.99
CA ASN A 210 1.77 26.57 -12.18
C ASN A 210 2.83 26.18 -11.13
N TYR A 211 2.97 24.89 -10.83
CA TYR A 211 3.88 24.39 -9.80
C TYR A 211 5.15 23.74 -10.37
N TYR A 212 5.02 22.85 -11.36
CA TYR A 212 6.15 22.10 -11.93
C TYR A 212 6.69 22.75 -13.21
N THR A 213 8.00 23.03 -13.25
CA THR A 213 8.66 23.61 -14.43
C THR A 213 8.71 22.62 -15.61
N ASP A 214 8.61 21.32 -15.32
CA ASP A 214 8.58 20.24 -16.29
C ASP A 214 7.16 19.65 -16.50
N ALA A 215 6.10 20.37 -16.11
CA ALA A 215 4.71 19.91 -16.21
C ALA A 215 4.30 19.42 -17.61
N LYS A 216 4.88 19.98 -18.67
CA LYS A 216 4.69 19.54 -20.07
C LYS A 216 5.09 18.08 -20.34
N ASN A 217 5.90 17.49 -19.46
CA ASN A 217 6.35 16.09 -19.57
C ASN A 217 5.39 15.12 -18.85
N ILE A 218 4.41 15.63 -18.08
CA ILE A 218 3.41 14.81 -17.40
C ILE A 218 2.45 14.26 -18.48
N PRO A 219 2.30 12.93 -18.61
CA PRO A 219 1.36 12.34 -19.55
C PRO A 219 -0.08 12.80 -19.27
N GLN A 220 -0.85 13.08 -20.32
CA GLN A 220 -2.21 13.61 -20.20
C GLN A 220 -3.14 12.75 -19.31
N TYR A 221 -2.96 11.43 -19.31
CA TYR A 221 -3.74 10.50 -18.47
C TYR A 221 -3.48 10.69 -16.96
N ALA A 222 -2.31 11.22 -16.58
CA ALA A 222 -1.87 11.36 -15.20
C ALA A 222 -2.08 12.76 -14.61
N VAL A 223 -2.54 13.73 -15.41
CA VAL A 223 -2.65 15.15 -14.97
C VAL A 223 -3.58 15.32 -13.77
N ASP A 224 -4.75 14.67 -13.79
CA ASP A 224 -5.72 14.73 -12.68
C ASP A 224 -5.14 14.05 -11.41
N ASP A 225 -4.53 12.88 -11.56
CA ASP A 225 -3.96 12.10 -10.45
C ASP A 225 -2.74 12.79 -9.81
N VAL A 226 -1.83 13.35 -10.62
CA VAL A 226 -0.68 14.12 -10.14
C VAL A 226 -1.16 15.39 -9.45
N ALA A 227 -2.11 16.14 -10.02
CA ALA A 227 -2.65 17.34 -9.37
C ALA A 227 -3.28 17.02 -8.00
N ALA A 228 -4.01 15.91 -7.89
CA ALA A 228 -4.58 15.46 -6.62
C ALA A 228 -3.50 15.02 -5.62
N ALA A 229 -2.48 14.28 -6.05
CA ALA A 229 -1.33 13.89 -5.22
C ALA A 229 -0.48 15.09 -4.77
N THR A 230 -0.33 16.11 -5.62
CA THR A 230 0.27 17.41 -5.29
C THR A 230 -0.54 18.07 -4.17
N GLN A 231 -1.85 18.29 -4.37
CA GLN A 231 -2.72 18.94 -3.37
C GLN A 231 -2.84 18.15 -2.04
N ALA A 232 -2.72 16.83 -2.09
CA ALA A 232 -2.70 15.95 -0.91
C ALA A 232 -1.37 15.97 -0.14
N GLY A 233 -0.33 16.64 -0.67
CA GLY A 233 1.02 16.66 -0.12
C GLY A 233 1.73 15.31 -0.17
N ILE A 234 1.42 14.47 -1.17
CA ILE A 234 2.04 13.15 -1.34
C ILE A 234 3.33 13.22 -2.17
N VAL A 235 3.41 14.18 -3.10
CA VAL A 235 4.59 14.33 -3.95
C VAL A 235 5.78 14.81 -3.11
N VAL A 236 6.92 14.13 -3.24
CA VAL A 236 8.21 14.54 -2.66
C VAL A 236 9.25 14.65 -3.78
N ASN A 237 9.81 15.85 -3.95
CA ASN A 237 10.68 16.20 -5.07
C ASN A 237 12.03 16.71 -4.54
N TYR A 238 13.09 15.95 -4.83
CA TYR A 238 14.47 16.25 -4.45
C TYR A 238 15.37 16.39 -5.70
N PRO A 239 16.32 17.33 -5.74
CA PRO A 239 16.58 18.38 -4.73
C PRO A 239 15.68 19.61 -4.91
N ASN A 240 15.02 19.77 -6.06
CA ASN A 240 14.17 20.91 -6.38
C ASN A 240 12.69 20.49 -6.35
N THR A 241 11.90 21.07 -5.45
CA THR A 241 10.47 20.74 -5.31
C THR A 241 9.65 20.99 -6.57
N LYS A 242 10.09 21.93 -7.44
CA LYS A 242 9.41 22.32 -8.68
C LYS A 242 9.75 21.47 -9.90
N ILE A 243 10.54 20.40 -9.76
CA ILE A 243 10.84 19.47 -10.86
C ILE A 243 10.33 18.08 -10.48
N LEU A 244 9.34 17.57 -11.24
CA LEU A 244 8.72 16.29 -10.96
C LEU A 244 9.49 15.10 -11.56
N ASN A 245 10.12 15.28 -12.72
CA ASN A 245 10.74 14.23 -13.53
C ASN A 245 9.79 13.02 -13.77
N PRO A 246 8.57 13.24 -14.29
CA PRO A 246 7.48 12.25 -14.26
C PRO A 246 7.86 10.91 -14.90
N ASN A 247 8.57 10.94 -16.02
CA ASN A 247 8.90 9.75 -16.82
C ASN A 247 10.24 9.09 -16.43
N GLN A 248 10.91 9.57 -15.38
CA GLN A 248 12.13 8.93 -14.86
C GLN A 248 11.77 7.77 -13.93
N PRO A 249 12.58 6.69 -13.89
CA PRO A 249 12.44 5.63 -12.89
C PRO A 249 12.42 6.17 -11.46
N ALA A 250 11.51 5.67 -10.63
CA ALA A 250 11.45 6.00 -9.22
C ALA A 250 12.49 5.19 -8.44
N THR A 251 13.28 5.87 -7.62
CA THR A 251 14.25 5.21 -6.74
C THR A 251 13.60 4.69 -5.46
N ARG A 252 14.25 3.76 -4.75
CA ARG A 252 13.79 3.24 -3.45
C ARG A 252 13.55 4.36 -2.42
N GLY A 253 14.41 5.39 -2.40
CA GLY A 253 14.21 6.58 -1.58
C GLY A 253 13.02 7.45 -2.04
N THR A 254 12.74 7.51 -3.34
CA THR A 254 11.52 8.16 -3.87
C THR A 254 10.26 7.44 -3.42
N ILE A 255 10.21 6.12 -3.61
CA ILE A 255 9.06 5.30 -3.23
C ILE A 255 8.84 5.40 -1.72
N ALA A 256 9.89 5.27 -0.88
CA ALA A 256 9.77 5.47 0.56
C ALA A 256 9.16 6.84 0.93
N ALA A 257 9.57 7.92 0.25
CA ALA A 257 9.03 9.25 0.51
C ALA A 257 7.53 9.38 0.13
N PHE A 258 7.13 8.86 -1.04
CA PHE A 258 5.72 8.87 -1.45
C PHE A 258 4.84 8.00 -0.55
N ILE A 259 5.28 6.77 -0.23
CA ILE A 259 4.58 5.85 0.67
C ILE A 259 4.41 6.48 2.06
N TYR A 260 5.47 7.11 2.59
CA TYR A 260 5.38 7.83 3.85
C TYR A 260 4.31 8.92 3.82
N GLN A 261 4.34 9.82 2.82
CA GLN A 261 3.36 10.91 2.74
C GLN A 261 1.92 10.43 2.50
N ALA A 262 1.74 9.36 1.74
CA ALA A 262 0.45 8.69 1.56
C ALA A 262 -0.11 8.15 2.90
N LEU A 263 0.74 7.53 3.71
CA LEU A 263 0.34 7.04 5.04
C LEU A 263 0.11 8.17 6.05
N VAL A 264 0.86 9.28 5.96
CA VAL A 264 0.55 10.52 6.71
C VAL A 264 -0.80 11.10 6.26
N ASN A 265 -1.09 11.08 4.95
CA ASN A 265 -2.38 11.54 4.41
C ASN A 265 -3.55 10.70 4.93
N GLN A 266 -3.38 9.39 5.08
CA GLN A 266 -4.33 8.48 5.74
C GLN A 266 -4.38 8.60 7.28
N GLY A 267 -3.57 9.47 7.92
CA GLY A 267 -3.49 9.56 9.38
C GLY A 267 -2.87 8.34 10.06
N ARG A 268 -2.17 7.49 9.31
CA ARG A 268 -1.51 6.25 9.81
C ARG A 268 -0.06 6.48 10.25
N LEU A 269 0.52 7.63 9.91
CA LEU A 269 1.83 8.10 10.34
C LEU A 269 1.76 9.57 10.75
N GLU A 270 2.59 9.95 11.72
CA GLU A 270 2.81 11.35 12.06
C GLU A 270 3.54 12.09 10.93
N PRO A 271 3.21 13.37 10.64
CA PRO A 271 4.01 14.20 9.73
C PRO A 271 5.47 14.32 10.18
N LEU A 272 6.38 14.58 9.22
CA LEU A 272 7.73 15.00 9.59
C LEU A 272 7.70 16.39 10.22
N SER A 273 8.50 16.59 11.28
CA SER A 273 8.72 17.91 11.87
C SER A 273 9.40 18.86 10.87
N ASN A 274 8.99 20.13 10.87
CA ASN A 274 9.47 21.15 9.93
C ASN A 274 10.97 21.51 10.08
N ASN A 275 11.60 21.15 11.20
CA ASN A 275 13.04 21.29 11.43
C ASN A 275 13.88 20.17 10.78
N VAL A 276 13.27 19.10 10.27
CA VAL A 276 13.95 18.03 9.54
C VAL A 276 14.16 18.45 8.10
N LYS A 277 15.42 18.46 7.60
CA LYS A 277 15.76 18.92 6.24
C LYS A 277 14.90 18.29 5.12
N ALA A 278 14.49 17.03 5.30
CA ALA A 278 13.64 16.31 4.34
C ALA A 278 12.22 16.89 4.20
N TYR A 279 11.73 17.63 5.20
CA TYR A 279 10.45 18.36 5.14
C TYR A 279 10.41 19.32 3.95
N ASN A 280 11.52 19.98 3.64
CA ASN A 280 11.64 20.96 2.55
C ASN A 280 11.56 20.35 1.14
N TYR A 281 11.50 19.02 1.01
CA TYR A 281 11.30 18.33 -0.27
C TYR A 281 9.84 17.87 -0.46
N ILE A 282 9.01 17.95 0.57
CA ILE A 282 7.58 17.65 0.48
C ILE A 282 6.93 18.76 -0.34
N VAL A 283 6.21 18.38 -1.40
CA VAL A 283 5.43 19.32 -2.20
C VAL A 283 4.14 19.66 -1.45
N ASP A 284 3.76 20.92 -1.57
CA ASP A 284 2.85 21.65 -0.70
C ASP A 284 1.47 21.01 -0.42
N ARG A 285 0.98 21.12 0.83
CA ARG A 285 -0.45 20.92 1.19
C ARG A 285 -1.26 22.22 1.16
N SER A 286 -0.59 23.34 1.41
CA SER A 286 -1.02 24.73 1.24
C SER A 286 0.08 25.62 1.83
N ASN A 287 0.56 26.61 1.08
CA ASN A 287 1.35 27.75 1.58
C ASN A 287 0.56 28.54 2.64
N ASN A 288 0.42 27.95 3.83
CA ASN A 288 -0.09 28.59 5.04
C ASN A 288 1.13 29.01 5.88
N GLN A 289 1.74 30.11 5.44
CA GLN A 289 2.11 31.17 6.39
C GLN A 289 0.89 32.10 6.54
#